data_AF-A0A060HSI4-F1
#
_entry.id   AF-A0A060HSI4-F1
#
_cell.length_a   1.000
_cell.length_b   1.000
_cell.length_c   1.000
_cell.angle_alpha   90.00
_cell.angle_beta   90.00
_cell.angle_gamma   90.00
#
_symmetry.space_group_name_H-M   'P 1'
#
loop_
_entity.id
_entity.type
_entity.pdbx_description
1 polymer ?
#
loop_
_entity_poly.entity_id
_entity_poly.type
_entity_poly.pdbx_seq_one_letter_code
_entity_poly.pdbx_strand_id
1 'polypeptide(L)'
;MAAKNRGENLPARPSKIICKWLVFAALAAMLALPPLLLTGTVFGDDASAMEEEKTRKTAPSITIDPPSNNNNGELGALATDDDIIIIINGKTSGSGNSKINQVEVRAENATYEPATPVSPGDWSAWTYHYHYSHALPTGVHEIVARATDSDGNRQWYVMPITVVSQAQDPGQTVHVAGPLPSTTTTTTTTDRFGIAKLYPTAAGGLEWSSSWDNGNPRQIGNEVDPGDSWFDTDHGEGTYVIDGKGTLTASGNFTRMYVHDPANVREWSENLEITVYVNRINETQLVDYSGPEIFARTNHGTNADENVNLCDDRGYGGVALSNGKWAFVKEIAHHLPNGYVEVATERPWGGLPKDTWVGIKFVLRNMDNDTKVKLELYRDMTAGLNGGKWEKMTEFVDNGTNFGVGMEPCKSFVNPAMPLIHSFIDASSETKKPMLSVYIRSEFAAMGFSNFTIREINPLP
;
A
#
# COMPACT_ATOMS: atom_id res chain seq x y z
N MET A 1 -17.07 78.47 21.98
CA MET A 1 -18.48 78.07 21.81
C MET A 1 -18.49 76.58 21.51
N ALA A 2 -18.69 75.75 22.54
CA ALA A 2 -19.89 74.91 22.77
C ALA A 2 -19.90 73.64 21.89
N ALA A 3 -19.46 72.48 22.42
CA ALA A 3 -20.27 71.41 23.06
C ALA A 3 -20.95 70.48 22.01
N LYS A 4 -21.05 69.15 22.12
CA LYS A 4 -21.19 68.24 23.27
C LYS A 4 -21.19 66.75 22.81
N ASN A 5 -20.93 65.83 23.75
CA ASN A 5 -21.38 64.41 23.84
C ASN A 5 -20.71 63.36 22.93
N ARG A 6 -20.45 62.10 23.36
CA ARG A 6 -20.72 61.36 24.60
C ARG A 6 -19.75 60.16 24.64
N GLY A 7 -19.23 59.82 25.81
CA GLY A 7 -18.55 58.54 26.06
C GLY A 7 -19.53 57.47 26.51
N GLU A 8 -19.19 56.21 26.31
CA GLU A 8 -19.73 55.08 27.06
C GLU A 8 -18.73 53.91 27.07
N ASN A 9 -18.68 53.25 28.22
CA ASN A 9 -17.69 52.29 28.68
C ASN A 9 -17.88 50.90 28.06
N LEU A 10 -16.76 50.24 27.76
CA LEU A 10 -16.68 48.80 27.52
C LEU A 10 -16.71 48.04 28.84
N PRO A 11 -17.56 47.01 29.02
CA PRO A 11 -17.31 45.95 29.97
C PRO A 11 -16.73 44.72 29.26
N ALA A 12 -15.69 44.17 29.87
CA ALA A 12 -15.12 42.87 29.56
C ALA A 12 -16.17 41.75 29.71
N ARG A 13 -16.14 40.76 28.82
CA ARG A 13 -16.84 39.47 28.97
C ARG A 13 -15.84 38.35 29.31
N PRO A 14 -16.15 37.47 30.28
CA PRO A 14 -15.40 36.25 30.50
C PRO A 14 -15.99 35.05 29.74
N SER A 15 -15.07 34.20 29.28
CA SER A 15 -15.04 32.73 29.28
C SER A 15 -16.22 31.87 28.82
N LYS A 16 -15.84 30.88 27.98
CA LYS A 16 -16.41 29.54 27.77
C LYS A 16 -17.75 29.46 27.01
N ILE A 17 -17.65 29.03 25.75
CA ILE A 17 -18.73 28.33 25.06
C ILE A 17 -18.15 27.02 24.50
N ILE A 18 -18.72 25.95 25.02
CA ILE A 18 -18.57 24.55 24.64
C ILE A 18 -19.33 24.36 23.32
N CYS A 19 -18.67 23.83 22.29
CA CYS A 19 -19.32 23.50 21.02
C CYS A 19 -20.07 22.18 21.17
N LYS A 20 -21.39 22.23 21.10
CA LYS A 20 -22.29 21.06 21.09
C LYS A 20 -22.42 20.54 19.65
N TRP A 21 -22.11 19.26 19.46
CA TRP A 21 -22.54 18.48 18.30
C TRP A 21 -24.02 18.10 18.45
N LEU A 22 -24.84 18.35 17.43
CA LEU A 22 -26.19 17.79 17.30
C LEU A 22 -26.08 16.41 16.65
N VAL A 23 -26.54 15.37 17.34
CA VAL A 23 -26.85 14.05 16.77
C VAL A 23 -28.35 13.86 16.86
N PHE A 24 -28.98 13.50 15.74
CA PHE A 24 -30.37 13.07 15.67
C PHE A 24 -30.51 11.69 16.35
N ALA A 25 -31.35 11.61 17.38
CA ALA A 25 -31.70 10.36 18.04
C ALA A 25 -32.95 9.74 17.42
N ALA A 26 -32.86 8.47 16.99
CA ALA A 26 -34.00 7.62 16.72
C ALA A 26 -34.37 6.81 17.98
N LEU A 27 -35.67 6.68 18.19
CA LEU A 27 -36.37 6.20 19.38
C LEU A 27 -36.15 4.68 19.62
N ALA A 28 -35.74 4.29 20.83
CA ALA A 28 -35.83 2.91 21.31
C ALA A 28 -36.80 2.83 22.49
N ALA A 29 -37.87 2.05 22.34
CA ALA A 29 -38.85 1.79 23.39
C ALA A 29 -38.43 0.58 24.24
N MET A 30 -38.39 0.78 25.55
CA MET A 30 -38.17 -0.24 26.58
C MET A 30 -39.41 -1.14 26.74
N LEU A 31 -39.18 -2.45 26.90
CA LEU A 31 -40.08 -3.36 27.58
C LEU A 31 -39.27 -4.17 28.60
N ALA A 32 -39.59 -3.95 29.87
CA ALA A 32 -39.01 -4.61 31.03
C ALA A 32 -39.70 -5.95 31.31
N LEU A 33 -38.92 -6.96 31.72
CA LEU A 33 -39.41 -8.17 32.39
C LEU A 33 -38.48 -8.51 33.58
N PRO A 34 -39.01 -9.11 34.68
CA PRO A 34 -38.40 -9.13 36.01
C PRO A 34 -37.45 -10.33 36.24
N PRO A 35 -36.65 -10.32 37.33
CA PRO A 35 -35.68 -11.39 37.61
C PRO A 35 -36.34 -12.57 38.32
N LEU A 36 -36.02 -13.80 37.88
CA LEU A 36 -36.26 -15.02 38.66
C LEU A 36 -34.99 -15.36 39.46
N LEU A 37 -35.13 -15.41 40.79
CA LEU A 37 -34.22 -16.10 41.69
C LEU A 37 -34.47 -17.61 41.61
N LEU A 38 -33.41 -18.40 41.52
CA LEU A 38 -33.42 -19.79 42.01
C LEU A 38 -32.13 -20.07 42.79
N THR A 39 -32.34 -20.52 44.01
CA THR A 39 -31.39 -20.97 45.02
C THR A 39 -30.81 -22.35 44.70
N GLY A 40 -29.58 -22.66 45.15
CA GLY A 40 -29.24 -24.03 45.55
C GLY A 40 -27.83 -24.55 45.27
N THR A 41 -26.95 -24.37 46.25
CA THR A 41 -25.96 -25.33 46.80
C THR A 41 -24.78 -25.91 46.00
N VAL A 42 -23.62 -25.76 46.66
CA VAL A 42 -22.26 -26.27 46.48
C VAL A 42 -22.15 -27.78 46.71
N PHE A 43 -21.28 -28.48 45.96
CA PHE A 43 -20.21 -29.40 46.42
C PHE A 43 -19.46 -30.03 45.23
N GLY A 44 -18.12 -30.08 45.31
CA GLY A 44 -17.29 -31.03 44.54
C GLY A 44 -16.06 -30.41 43.88
N ASP A 45 -14.92 -30.47 44.57
CA ASP A 45 -13.59 -30.39 43.97
C ASP A 45 -13.43 -31.45 42.88
N ASP A 46 -13.00 -31.05 41.68
CA ASP A 46 -12.18 -31.90 40.83
C ASP A 46 -11.26 -31.04 39.98
N ALA A 47 -9.97 -31.10 40.34
CA ALA A 47 -8.88 -30.56 39.57
C ALA A 47 -8.59 -31.48 38.38
N SER A 48 -9.12 -31.17 37.20
CA SER A 48 -8.49 -31.51 35.92
C SER A 48 -9.17 -30.78 34.75
N ALA A 49 -8.70 -29.57 34.46
CA ALA A 49 -8.91 -28.94 33.16
C ALA A 49 -7.65 -28.15 32.80
N MET A 50 -6.53 -28.89 32.63
CA MET A 50 -5.42 -28.39 31.84
C MET A 50 -5.79 -28.54 30.37
N GLU A 51 -5.79 -27.39 29.69
CA GLU A 51 -5.45 -27.16 28.29
C GLU A 51 -5.58 -28.34 27.31
N GLU A 52 -6.55 -28.25 26.41
CA GLU A 52 -6.31 -28.62 25.02
C GLU A 52 -6.33 -27.33 24.20
N GLU A 53 -5.21 -26.60 24.27
CA GLU A 53 -4.88 -25.57 23.28
C GLU A 53 -4.83 -26.28 21.92
N LYS A 54 -5.89 -26.09 21.12
CA LYS A 54 -5.90 -26.52 19.72
C LYS A 54 -4.82 -25.71 19.00
N THR A 55 -3.61 -26.27 18.95
CA THR A 55 -2.44 -25.71 18.30
C THR A 55 -2.83 -25.13 16.95
N ARG A 56 -2.69 -23.80 16.81
CA ARG A 56 -2.94 -23.07 15.58
C ARG A 56 -1.95 -23.59 14.53
N LYS A 57 -2.41 -24.47 13.65
CA LYS A 57 -1.63 -25.03 12.54
C LYS A 57 -1.15 -23.89 11.64
N THR A 58 0.15 -23.65 11.64
CA THR A 58 0.83 -22.66 10.80
C THR A 58 1.04 -23.23 9.39
N ALA A 59 0.78 -22.44 8.34
CA ALA A 59 0.99 -22.87 6.96
C ALA A 59 2.50 -22.98 6.63
N PRO A 60 2.91 -23.82 5.66
CA PRO A 60 4.29 -23.87 5.19
C PRO A 60 4.70 -22.60 4.40
N SER A 61 6.00 -22.40 4.19
CA SER A 61 6.52 -21.41 3.24
C SER A 61 6.83 -22.05 1.89
N ILE A 62 6.64 -21.30 0.81
CA ILE A 62 7.05 -21.69 -0.55
C ILE A 62 7.49 -20.47 -1.34
N THR A 63 8.56 -20.63 -2.11
CA THR A 63 9.05 -19.66 -3.09
C THR A 63 9.34 -20.36 -4.40
N ILE A 64 9.28 -19.60 -5.49
CA ILE A 64 9.88 -19.99 -6.78
C ILE A 64 11.18 -19.20 -6.91
N ASP A 65 12.29 -19.90 -7.17
CA ASP A 65 13.55 -19.26 -7.47
C ASP A 65 13.43 -18.59 -8.84
N PRO A 66 13.91 -17.35 -9.02
CA PRO A 66 13.94 -16.73 -10.33
C PRO A 66 14.73 -17.63 -11.30
N PRO A 67 14.22 -17.88 -12.52
CA PRO A 67 14.76 -18.91 -13.40
C PRO A 67 16.26 -18.71 -13.64
N SER A 68 17.03 -19.76 -13.35
CA SER A 68 18.49 -19.77 -13.48
C SER A 68 18.92 -20.28 -14.85
N ASN A 69 18.56 -19.54 -15.89
CA ASN A 69 19.10 -19.68 -17.24
C ASN A 69 19.04 -18.32 -17.93
N ASN A 70 20.16 -17.59 -17.80
CA ASN A 70 20.42 -16.20 -18.16
C ASN A 70 20.09 -15.18 -17.04
N ASN A 71 20.96 -14.18 -16.90
CA ASN A 71 21.07 -13.30 -15.74
C ASN A 71 19.95 -12.24 -15.60
N ASN A 72 18.78 -12.39 -16.20
CA ASN A 72 17.75 -11.32 -16.21
C ASN A 72 16.31 -11.81 -15.91
N GLY A 73 16.11 -13.05 -15.47
CA GLY A 73 14.75 -13.58 -15.26
C GLY A 73 13.95 -13.74 -16.55
N GLU A 74 14.61 -13.71 -17.70
CA GLU A 74 14.04 -14.09 -18.99
C GLU A 74 14.23 -15.60 -19.16
N LEU A 75 13.15 -16.36 -19.27
CA LEU A 75 13.26 -17.73 -19.78
C LEU A 75 13.60 -17.64 -21.28
N GLY A 76 14.90 -17.63 -21.58
CA GLY A 76 15.36 -17.96 -22.91
C GLY A 76 14.99 -19.41 -23.16
N ALA A 77 14.02 -19.65 -24.03
CA ALA A 77 13.81 -20.98 -24.59
C ALA A 77 15.15 -21.43 -25.20
N LEU A 78 15.79 -22.43 -24.60
CA LEU A 78 16.82 -23.18 -25.30
C LEU A 78 16.08 -23.96 -26.39
N ALA A 79 15.92 -23.34 -27.55
CA ALA A 79 15.47 -24.00 -28.75
C ALA A 79 16.60 -24.95 -29.20
N THR A 80 16.58 -26.17 -28.70
CA THR A 80 17.03 -27.32 -29.49
C THR A 80 15.79 -27.86 -30.19
N ASP A 81 15.87 -28.06 -31.50
CA ASP A 81 14.78 -28.55 -32.36
C ASP A 81 13.86 -29.55 -31.62
N ASP A 82 12.58 -29.18 -31.58
CA ASP A 82 11.39 -29.97 -31.19
C ASP A 82 10.96 -30.16 -29.72
N ASP A 83 11.60 -29.61 -28.68
CA ASP A 83 11.03 -29.60 -27.31
C ASP A 83 11.52 -28.42 -26.46
N ILE A 84 10.64 -27.45 -26.14
CA ILE A 84 10.96 -26.36 -25.19
C ILE A 84 10.66 -26.85 -23.77
N ILE A 85 11.71 -27.12 -22.99
CA ILE A 85 11.59 -27.45 -21.55
C ILE A 85 11.85 -26.17 -20.73
N ILE A 86 10.85 -25.76 -19.94
CA ILE A 86 11.02 -24.70 -18.93
C ILE A 86 11.32 -25.36 -17.59
N ILE A 87 12.48 -25.06 -17.01
CA ILE A 87 12.89 -25.56 -15.69
C ILE A 87 12.54 -24.50 -14.64
N ILE A 88 11.70 -24.88 -13.68
CA ILE A 88 11.23 -24.03 -12.59
C ILE A 88 11.81 -24.58 -11.29
N ASN A 89 12.57 -23.76 -10.56
CA ASN A 89 13.15 -24.13 -9.28
C ASN A 89 12.46 -23.36 -8.15
N GLY A 90 12.58 -23.83 -6.92
CA GLY A 90 12.09 -23.10 -5.76
C GLY A 90 12.52 -23.70 -4.44
N LYS A 91 12.10 -23.07 -3.35
CA LYS A 91 12.39 -23.50 -1.98
C LYS A 91 11.11 -23.63 -1.18
N THR A 92 11.13 -24.50 -0.19
CA THR A 92 10.04 -24.59 0.80
C THR A 92 10.60 -24.81 2.19
N SER A 93 9.86 -24.38 3.20
CA SER A 93 10.12 -24.75 4.59
C SER A 93 8.81 -25.08 5.30
N GLY A 94 8.86 -26.13 6.13
CA GLY A 94 7.78 -26.41 7.07
C GLY A 94 7.67 -25.34 8.14
N SER A 95 6.59 -25.38 8.92
CA SER A 95 6.39 -24.52 10.08
C SER A 95 6.27 -25.37 11.34
N GLY A 96 6.88 -24.93 12.45
CA GLY A 96 6.94 -25.73 13.68
C GLY A 96 7.58 -27.11 13.47
N ASN A 97 6.88 -28.18 13.84
CA ASN A 97 7.34 -29.57 13.66
C ASN A 97 6.86 -30.21 12.35
N SER A 98 6.05 -29.51 11.55
CA SER A 98 5.41 -30.03 10.35
C SER A 98 6.40 -30.01 9.19
N LYS A 99 6.54 -31.13 8.48
CA LYS A 99 7.43 -31.24 7.32
C LYS A 99 6.65 -31.05 6.03
N ILE A 100 7.32 -30.59 4.97
CA ILE A 100 6.69 -30.52 3.65
C ILE A 100 6.47 -31.95 3.14
N ASN A 101 5.23 -32.23 2.72
CA ASN A 101 4.83 -33.52 2.18
C ASN A 101 4.98 -33.55 0.65
N GLN A 102 4.52 -32.48 -0.02
CA GLN A 102 4.60 -32.35 -1.49
C GLN A 102 4.63 -30.90 -1.96
N VAL A 103 5.23 -30.68 -3.14
CA VAL A 103 5.10 -29.45 -3.92
C VAL A 103 4.53 -29.78 -5.29
N GLU A 104 3.59 -28.94 -5.75
CA GLU A 104 2.95 -29.06 -7.05
C GLU A 104 2.98 -27.71 -7.78
N VAL A 105 3.05 -27.72 -9.10
CA VAL A 105 3.15 -26.53 -9.95
C VAL A 105 2.11 -26.58 -11.06
N ARG A 106 1.54 -25.43 -11.42
CA ARG A 106 0.76 -25.25 -12.65
C ARG A 106 1.25 -24.01 -13.39
N ALA A 107 1.16 -24.03 -14.71
CA ALA A 107 1.20 -22.83 -15.54
C ALA A 107 -0.24 -22.43 -15.90
N GLU A 108 -0.54 -21.13 -15.87
CA GLU A 108 -1.86 -20.61 -16.16
C GLU A 108 -2.95 -21.33 -15.33
N ASN A 109 -4.13 -21.54 -15.90
CA ASN A 109 -5.24 -22.30 -15.33
C ASN A 109 -5.16 -23.82 -15.58
N ALA A 110 -3.96 -24.36 -15.80
CA ALA A 110 -3.77 -25.81 -15.99
C ALA A 110 -3.92 -26.61 -14.68
N THR A 111 -3.90 -27.95 -14.83
CA THR A 111 -3.91 -28.87 -13.68
C THR A 111 -2.56 -28.81 -12.96
N TYR A 112 -2.57 -28.93 -11.63
CA TYR A 112 -1.34 -29.03 -10.84
C TYR A 112 -0.62 -30.36 -11.11
N GLU A 113 0.68 -30.28 -11.32
CA GLU A 113 1.57 -31.41 -11.53
C GLU A 113 2.64 -31.48 -10.44
N PRO A 114 3.12 -32.67 -10.05
CA PRO A 114 4.11 -32.81 -8.98
C PRO A 114 5.47 -32.25 -9.38
N ALA A 115 6.10 -31.51 -8.46
CA ALA A 115 7.52 -31.13 -8.55
C ALA A 115 8.43 -32.25 -8.01
N THR A 116 9.73 -32.12 -8.24
CA THR A 116 10.79 -33.04 -7.81
C THR A 116 11.56 -32.44 -6.62
N PRO A 117 11.63 -33.11 -5.46
CA PRO A 117 12.45 -32.66 -4.32
C PRO A 117 13.95 -32.91 -4.54
N VAL A 118 14.81 -32.29 -3.72
CA VAL A 118 16.27 -32.54 -3.72
C VAL A 118 16.58 -34.02 -3.51
N SER A 119 15.87 -34.64 -2.57
CA SER A 119 15.90 -36.08 -2.32
C SER A 119 14.57 -36.52 -1.68
N PRO A 120 14.24 -37.81 -1.65
CA PRO A 120 12.97 -38.27 -1.08
C PRO A 120 12.72 -37.73 0.34
N GLY A 121 11.71 -36.87 0.49
CA GLY A 121 11.33 -36.23 1.76
C GLY A 121 12.09 -34.94 2.11
N ASP A 122 13.07 -34.53 1.30
CA ASP A 122 13.78 -33.25 1.45
C ASP A 122 13.31 -32.25 0.39
N TRP A 123 12.36 -31.41 0.80
CA TRP A 123 11.78 -30.35 -0.02
C TRP A 123 12.42 -28.97 0.23
N SER A 124 13.57 -28.91 0.90
CA SER A 124 14.28 -27.64 1.13
C SER A 124 14.54 -26.87 -0.17
N ALA A 125 14.67 -27.60 -1.29
CA ALA A 125 14.48 -27.10 -2.64
C ALA A 125 13.66 -28.09 -3.50
N TRP A 126 13.14 -27.61 -4.63
CA TRP A 126 12.38 -28.42 -5.57
C TRP A 126 12.55 -27.91 -7.00
N THR A 127 12.32 -28.80 -7.97
CA THR A 127 12.41 -28.53 -9.41
C THR A 127 11.20 -29.09 -10.15
N TYR A 128 10.63 -28.33 -11.08
CA TYR A 128 9.56 -28.76 -11.96
C TYR A 128 9.97 -28.52 -13.42
N HIS A 129 9.77 -29.52 -14.27
CA HIS A 129 10.02 -29.43 -15.70
C HIS A 129 8.67 -29.26 -16.40
N TYR A 130 8.41 -28.06 -16.89
CA TYR A 130 7.22 -27.81 -17.67
C TYR A 130 7.44 -28.29 -19.10
N HIS A 131 6.71 -29.35 -19.46
CA HIS A 131 6.65 -29.90 -20.79
C HIS A 131 5.37 -29.42 -21.44
N TYR A 132 5.46 -28.59 -22.47
CA TYR A 132 4.27 -28.12 -23.16
C TYR A 132 4.41 -28.29 -24.67
N SER A 133 3.46 -29.00 -25.25
CA SER A 133 3.47 -29.38 -26.66
C SER A 133 3.22 -28.22 -27.63
N HIS A 134 2.95 -27.01 -27.12
CA HIS A 134 2.64 -25.81 -27.91
C HIS A 134 3.29 -24.57 -27.29
N ALA A 135 4.50 -24.17 -27.70
CA ALA A 135 5.24 -23.02 -27.14
C ALA A 135 4.36 -21.89 -26.55
N LEU A 136 4.60 -21.50 -25.28
CA LEU A 136 3.87 -20.40 -24.64
C LEU A 136 3.90 -19.17 -25.57
N PRO A 137 2.74 -18.55 -25.90
CA PRO A 137 2.72 -17.36 -26.72
C PRO A 137 3.59 -16.24 -26.15
N THR A 138 4.06 -15.32 -26.98
CA THR A 138 4.68 -14.09 -26.48
C THR A 138 3.69 -13.32 -25.59
N GLY A 139 4.11 -12.97 -24.38
CA GLY A 139 3.26 -12.33 -23.38
C GLY A 139 3.66 -12.69 -21.95
N VAL A 140 2.92 -12.14 -20.98
CA VAL A 140 3.07 -12.49 -19.57
C VAL A 140 2.23 -13.73 -19.29
N HIS A 141 2.82 -14.70 -18.60
CA HIS A 141 2.18 -15.95 -18.16
C HIS A 141 2.36 -16.13 -16.65
N GLU A 142 1.42 -16.79 -16.01
CA GLU A 142 1.46 -17.06 -14.58
C GLU A 142 1.94 -18.49 -14.29
N ILE A 143 2.93 -18.61 -13.41
CA ILE A 143 3.30 -19.87 -12.78
C ILE A 143 2.84 -19.86 -11.33
N VAL A 144 2.13 -20.90 -10.91
CA VAL A 144 1.67 -21.03 -9.53
C VAL A 144 2.22 -22.32 -8.93
N ALA A 145 3.01 -22.17 -7.86
CA ALA A 145 3.49 -23.29 -7.06
C ALA A 145 2.69 -23.41 -5.76
N ARG A 146 2.48 -24.64 -5.29
CA ARG A 146 1.74 -24.97 -4.08
C ARG A 146 2.52 -25.96 -3.22
N ALA A 147 2.81 -25.62 -1.97
CA ALA A 147 3.33 -26.55 -0.98
C ALA A 147 2.18 -27.10 -0.12
N THR A 148 2.24 -28.39 0.21
CA THR A 148 1.38 -29.03 1.22
C THR A 148 2.25 -29.68 2.30
N ASP A 149 2.01 -29.39 3.57
CA ASP A 149 2.73 -30.01 4.69
C ASP A 149 2.11 -31.34 5.16
N SER A 150 2.77 -32.00 6.12
CA SER A 150 2.35 -33.26 6.72
C SER A 150 1.02 -33.18 7.47
N ASP A 151 0.58 -31.97 7.82
CA ASP A 151 -0.65 -31.71 8.56
C ASP A 151 -1.83 -31.31 7.65
N GLY A 152 -1.57 -31.24 6.34
CA GLY A 152 -2.52 -30.90 5.29
C GLY A 152 -2.65 -29.40 5.00
N ASN A 153 -1.83 -28.54 5.62
CA ASN A 153 -1.86 -27.10 5.35
C ASN A 153 -1.22 -26.80 3.99
N ARG A 154 -1.77 -25.81 3.28
CA ARG A 154 -1.35 -25.45 1.93
C ARG A 154 -0.94 -23.99 1.85
N GLN A 155 0.10 -23.70 1.08
CA GLN A 155 0.51 -22.34 0.74
C GLN A 155 0.84 -22.24 -0.74
N TRP A 156 0.58 -21.08 -1.33
CA TRP A 156 0.80 -20.80 -2.75
C TRP A 156 1.82 -19.69 -2.96
N TYR A 157 2.52 -19.76 -4.09
CA TYR A 157 3.37 -18.69 -4.60
C TYR A 157 3.07 -18.50 -6.09
N VAL A 158 2.86 -17.25 -6.51
CA VAL A 158 2.59 -16.88 -7.91
C VAL A 158 3.78 -16.11 -8.45
N MET A 159 4.30 -16.54 -9.61
CA MET A 159 5.37 -15.87 -10.32
C MET A 159 4.94 -15.58 -11.77
N PRO A 160 4.86 -14.30 -12.18
CA PRO A 160 4.70 -13.97 -13.58
C PRO A 160 6.02 -14.25 -14.34
N ILE A 161 5.92 -14.87 -15.52
CA ILE A 161 7.02 -15.03 -16.47
C ILE A 161 6.68 -14.30 -17.76
N THR A 162 7.64 -13.60 -18.35
CA THR A 162 7.43 -12.94 -19.66
C THR A 162 8.10 -13.76 -20.75
N VAL A 163 7.33 -14.19 -21.74
CA VAL A 163 7.82 -14.83 -22.95
C VAL A 163 7.89 -13.77 -24.04
N VAL A 164 9.05 -13.56 -24.65
CA VAL A 164 9.27 -12.58 -25.73
C VAL A 164 9.45 -13.29 -27.07
N SER A 165 8.98 -12.68 -28.17
CA SER A 165 9.28 -13.17 -29.51
C SER A 165 10.70 -12.76 -29.90
N GLN A 166 11.50 -13.70 -30.41
CA GLN A 166 12.77 -13.35 -31.04
C GLN A 166 12.47 -12.69 -32.39
N ALA A 167 13.00 -11.49 -32.64
CA ALA A 167 12.92 -10.84 -33.94
C ALA A 167 13.78 -11.63 -34.95
N GLN A 168 13.15 -12.18 -35.99
CA GLN A 168 13.83 -12.59 -37.21
C GLN A 168 14.07 -11.36 -38.10
N ASP A 169 15.28 -11.20 -38.65
CA ASP A 169 15.44 -10.78 -40.04
C ASP A 169 16.75 -11.32 -40.67
N PRO A 170 16.78 -11.65 -41.97
CA PRO A 170 17.78 -12.49 -42.61
C PRO A 170 18.85 -11.71 -43.38
N GLY A 171 20.08 -12.22 -43.30
CA GLY A 171 21.08 -12.10 -44.36
C GLY A 171 21.81 -10.77 -44.51
N GLN A 172 22.98 -10.62 -43.85
CA GLN A 172 24.20 -10.16 -44.53
C GLN A 172 25.48 -10.39 -43.68
N THR A 173 26.34 -11.24 -44.24
CA THR A 173 27.82 -11.31 -44.17
C THR A 173 28.57 -10.95 -42.87
N VAL A 174 29.24 -11.96 -42.34
CA VAL A 174 30.21 -12.00 -41.24
C VAL A 174 31.30 -10.92 -41.36
N HIS A 175 31.32 -9.99 -40.40
CA HIS A 175 32.52 -9.28 -39.97
C HIS A 175 32.84 -9.68 -38.53
N VAL A 176 33.97 -10.36 -38.33
CA VAL A 176 34.52 -10.65 -37.01
C VAL A 176 35.08 -9.35 -36.44
N ALA A 177 34.44 -8.77 -35.43
CA ALA A 177 35.01 -7.68 -34.63
C ALA A 177 34.35 -7.57 -33.23
N GLY A 178 35.14 -7.91 -32.19
CA GLY A 178 34.96 -7.43 -30.82
C GLY A 178 33.96 -8.18 -29.94
N PRO A 179 34.19 -8.22 -28.61
CA PRO A 179 33.19 -8.72 -27.67
C PRO A 179 31.90 -7.90 -27.85
N LEU A 180 30.77 -8.60 -27.93
CA LEU A 180 29.46 -7.95 -27.91
C LEU A 180 29.40 -6.98 -26.72
N PRO A 181 28.87 -5.75 -26.91
CA PRO A 181 28.67 -4.85 -25.79
C PRO A 181 27.72 -5.55 -24.81
N SER A 182 28.18 -5.73 -23.57
CA SER A 182 27.28 -6.03 -22.46
C SER A 182 26.23 -4.92 -22.44
N THR A 183 25.01 -5.21 -22.87
CA THR A 183 23.86 -4.35 -22.64
C THR A 183 23.66 -4.31 -21.13
N THR A 184 24.26 -3.30 -20.55
CA THR A 184 24.10 -2.94 -19.14
C THR A 184 22.63 -2.59 -18.99
N THR A 185 21.83 -3.50 -18.42
CA THR A 185 20.46 -3.18 -17.98
C THR A 185 20.59 -2.09 -16.94
N THR A 186 20.54 -0.86 -17.41
CA THR A 186 20.66 0.32 -16.57
C THR A 186 19.39 0.33 -15.75
N THR A 187 19.48 0.01 -14.46
CA THR A 187 18.39 0.31 -13.53
C THR A 187 18.10 1.79 -13.73
N THR A 188 16.97 2.13 -14.36
CA THR A 188 16.69 3.52 -14.67
C THR A 188 16.65 4.25 -13.35
N THR A 189 17.51 5.26 -13.21
CA THR A 189 17.57 6.08 -11.99
C THR A 189 16.37 7.02 -11.89
N THR A 190 15.50 7.01 -12.91
CA THR A 190 14.28 7.80 -13.00
C THR A 190 13.06 6.94 -13.33
N ASP A 191 11.88 7.40 -12.92
CA ASP A 191 10.59 6.84 -13.34
C ASP A 191 10.21 7.24 -14.77
N ARG A 192 9.01 6.84 -15.21
CA ARG A 192 8.52 7.12 -16.57
C ARG A 192 8.36 8.61 -16.89
N PHE A 193 8.26 9.45 -15.86
CA PHE A 193 8.16 10.91 -15.99
C PHE A 193 9.54 11.58 -15.96
N GLY A 194 10.62 10.80 -15.85
CA GLY A 194 11.98 11.31 -15.72
C GLY A 194 12.31 11.79 -14.30
N ILE A 195 11.51 11.44 -13.29
CA ILE A 195 11.73 11.83 -11.89
C ILE A 195 12.66 10.83 -11.19
N ALA A 196 13.65 11.32 -10.44
CA ALA A 196 14.62 10.49 -9.76
C ALA A 196 13.95 9.53 -8.77
N LYS A 197 14.37 8.27 -8.83
CA LYS A 197 14.06 7.20 -7.88
C LYS A 197 15.04 7.32 -6.72
N LEU A 198 14.56 7.60 -5.50
CA LEU A 198 15.48 7.69 -4.34
C LEU A 198 15.96 6.31 -3.93
N TYR A 199 15.08 5.33 -4.05
CA TYR A 199 15.37 3.93 -3.80
C TYR A 199 15.05 3.09 -5.05
N PRO A 200 15.85 2.04 -5.33
CA PRO A 200 15.57 1.14 -6.43
C PRO A 200 14.23 0.44 -6.19
N THR A 201 13.47 0.24 -7.27
CA THR A 201 12.28 -0.63 -7.24
C THR A 201 12.72 -2.03 -6.82
N ALA A 202 11.96 -2.69 -5.96
CA ALA A 202 12.21 -4.06 -5.53
C ALA A 202 12.18 -5.01 -6.75
N ALA A 203 12.96 -6.08 -6.69
CA ALA A 203 12.91 -7.12 -7.72
C ALA A 203 11.50 -7.75 -7.71
N GLY A 204 10.81 -7.73 -8.85
CA GLY A 204 9.42 -8.19 -8.96
C GLY A 204 8.39 -7.27 -8.31
N GLY A 205 8.80 -6.11 -7.78
CA GLY A 205 7.92 -5.12 -7.18
C GLY A 205 7.05 -4.41 -8.22
N LEU A 206 5.83 -4.05 -7.83
CA LEU A 206 4.91 -3.27 -8.63
C LEU A 206 5.36 -1.81 -8.74
N GLU A 207 5.22 -1.26 -9.95
CA GLU A 207 5.33 0.16 -10.23
C GLU A 207 4.06 0.60 -10.95
N TRP A 208 3.25 1.44 -10.28
CA TRP A 208 2.12 2.11 -10.89
C TRP A 208 2.48 3.56 -11.20
N SER A 209 1.92 4.11 -12.26
CA SER A 209 2.11 5.50 -12.66
C SER A 209 0.82 6.03 -13.28
N SER A 210 0.39 7.22 -12.85
CA SER A 210 -0.85 7.83 -13.33
C SER A 210 -0.92 7.93 -14.85
N SER A 211 -2.04 7.58 -15.47
CA SER A 211 -2.24 7.66 -16.93
C SER A 211 -2.84 8.98 -17.43
N TRP A 212 -2.46 10.10 -16.80
CA TRP A 212 -3.06 11.42 -17.06
C TRP A 212 -2.51 12.13 -18.32
N ASP A 213 -1.40 11.64 -18.88
CA ASP A 213 -0.68 12.12 -20.08
C ASP A 213 -1.00 11.29 -21.34
N ASN A 214 -2.09 10.53 -21.31
CA ASN A 214 -2.48 9.62 -22.40
C ASN A 214 -3.12 10.29 -23.63
N GLY A 215 -3.10 11.63 -23.71
CA GLY A 215 -3.70 12.39 -24.80
C GLY A 215 -5.23 12.46 -24.77
N ASN A 216 -5.89 11.91 -23.75
CA ASN A 216 -7.35 11.90 -23.61
C ASN A 216 -7.82 12.76 -22.42
N PRO A 217 -8.20 14.03 -22.65
CA PRO A 217 -8.79 14.88 -21.63
C PRO A 217 -10.15 14.33 -21.19
N ARG A 218 -10.38 14.28 -19.88
CA ARG A 218 -11.61 13.74 -19.30
C ARG A 218 -11.92 14.38 -17.96
N GLN A 219 -13.18 14.36 -17.60
CA GLN A 219 -13.65 14.75 -16.28
C GLN A 219 -14.26 13.52 -15.62
N ILE A 220 -13.92 13.33 -14.34
CA ILE A 220 -14.31 12.19 -13.52
C ILE A 220 -15.04 12.76 -12.29
N GLY A 221 -16.15 12.13 -11.94
CA GLY A 221 -16.90 12.43 -10.72
C GLY A 221 -16.41 11.58 -9.55
N ASN A 222 -17.34 10.89 -8.90
CA ASN A 222 -17.06 9.84 -7.93
C ASN A 222 -17.17 8.49 -8.65
N GLU A 223 -16.10 8.10 -9.33
CA GLU A 223 -16.04 6.86 -10.10
C GLU A 223 -14.59 6.42 -10.33
N VAL A 224 -14.41 5.19 -10.81
CA VAL A 224 -13.11 4.69 -11.31
C VAL A 224 -12.77 5.39 -12.62
N ASP A 225 -11.51 5.79 -12.79
CA ASP A 225 -11.05 6.42 -14.03
C ASP A 225 -11.18 5.46 -15.22
N PRO A 226 -11.94 5.82 -16.27
CA PRO A 226 -12.08 4.99 -17.46
C PRO A 226 -10.76 4.79 -18.23
N GLY A 227 -9.76 5.64 -17.99
CA GLY A 227 -8.42 5.54 -18.55
C GLY A 227 -7.39 4.83 -17.66
N ASP A 228 -7.74 4.47 -16.42
CA ASP A 228 -6.85 3.83 -15.46
C ASP A 228 -7.67 3.09 -14.39
N SER A 229 -7.88 1.78 -14.56
CA SER A 229 -8.77 1.02 -13.69
C SER A 229 -8.30 0.93 -12.23
N TRP A 230 -7.03 1.23 -11.96
CA TRP A 230 -6.48 1.26 -10.60
C TRP A 230 -6.76 2.59 -9.90
N PHE A 231 -7.06 3.66 -10.64
CA PHE A 231 -7.29 4.99 -10.08
C PHE A 231 -8.77 5.22 -9.81
N ASP A 232 -9.13 5.26 -8.54
CA ASP A 232 -10.51 5.37 -8.07
C ASP A 232 -10.73 6.69 -7.30
N THR A 233 -11.86 7.34 -7.57
CA THR A 233 -12.26 8.59 -6.94
C THR A 233 -13.64 8.54 -6.25
N ASP A 234 -14.28 7.36 -6.20
CA ASP A 234 -15.61 7.13 -5.63
C ASP A 234 -15.66 7.10 -4.08
N HIS A 235 -15.03 8.09 -3.44
CA HIS A 235 -14.82 8.07 -1.99
C HIS A 235 -15.05 9.42 -1.29
N GLY A 236 -15.56 10.43 -2.01
CA GLY A 236 -15.67 11.79 -1.47
C GLY A 236 -16.66 12.70 -2.18
N GLU A 237 -16.39 14.00 -2.13
CA GLU A 237 -17.20 15.05 -2.77
C GLU A 237 -16.31 15.90 -3.70
N GLY A 238 -15.60 15.20 -4.58
CA GLY A 238 -14.62 15.78 -5.49
C GLY A 238 -15.13 15.92 -6.92
N THR A 239 -14.43 16.73 -7.70
CA THR A 239 -14.49 16.74 -9.16
C THR A 239 -13.06 16.75 -9.68
N TYR A 240 -12.78 15.89 -10.66
CA TYR A 240 -11.44 15.67 -11.16
C TYR A 240 -11.39 15.92 -12.66
N VAL A 241 -10.49 16.79 -13.10
CA VAL A 241 -10.32 17.14 -14.51
C VAL A 241 -8.91 16.76 -14.93
N ILE A 242 -8.79 15.78 -15.82
CA ILE A 242 -7.55 15.34 -16.43
C ILE A 242 -7.42 16.01 -17.80
N ASP A 243 -6.29 16.68 -18.04
CA ASP A 243 -6.08 17.44 -19.27
C ASP A 243 -5.56 16.60 -20.46
N GLY A 244 -5.28 15.32 -20.23
CA GLY A 244 -4.68 14.41 -21.20
C GLY A 244 -3.19 14.70 -21.48
N LYS A 245 -2.59 15.66 -20.78
CA LYS A 245 -1.19 16.09 -20.93
C LYS A 245 -0.36 15.85 -19.66
N GLY A 246 -0.93 15.16 -18.67
CA GLY A 246 -0.23 14.75 -17.45
C GLY A 246 -0.68 15.47 -16.19
N THR A 247 -1.68 16.36 -16.26
CA THR A 247 -2.20 17.06 -15.08
C THR A 247 -3.62 16.62 -14.77
N LEU A 248 -3.84 16.23 -13.53
CA LEU A 248 -5.16 16.11 -12.91
C LEU A 248 -5.39 17.34 -12.03
N THR A 249 -6.53 18.01 -12.16
CA THR A 249 -6.98 19.03 -11.21
C THR A 249 -8.13 18.46 -10.39
N ALA A 250 -7.93 18.32 -9.08
CA ALA A 250 -8.99 17.93 -8.14
C ALA A 250 -9.56 19.19 -7.48
N SER A 251 -10.87 19.24 -7.27
CA SER A 251 -11.54 20.34 -6.56
C SER A 251 -12.74 19.80 -5.80
N GLY A 252 -12.97 20.28 -4.59
CA GLY A 252 -14.10 19.86 -3.78
C GLY A 252 -13.90 20.09 -2.29
N ASN A 253 -14.89 19.72 -1.50
CA ASN A 253 -14.76 19.73 -0.04
C ASN A 253 -13.91 18.57 0.44
N PHE A 254 -14.12 17.38 -0.13
CA PHE A 254 -13.46 16.14 0.25
C PHE A 254 -12.95 15.41 -1.00
N THR A 255 -11.76 15.80 -1.49
CA THR A 255 -11.15 15.11 -2.65
C THR A 255 -10.45 13.84 -2.18
N ARG A 256 -10.59 12.77 -2.95
CA ARG A 256 -10.11 11.42 -2.63
C ARG A 256 -9.65 10.73 -3.91
N MET A 257 -8.38 10.36 -3.96
CA MET A 257 -7.73 9.75 -5.11
C MET A 257 -7.03 8.47 -4.65
N TYR A 258 -7.69 7.34 -4.83
CA TYR A 258 -7.23 6.03 -4.43
C TYR A 258 -6.51 5.33 -5.58
N VAL A 259 -5.48 4.57 -5.25
CA VAL A 259 -4.80 3.64 -6.15
C VAL A 259 -4.79 2.26 -5.51
N HIS A 260 -5.54 1.34 -6.10
CA HIS A 260 -5.66 -0.03 -5.63
C HIS A 260 -5.93 -0.99 -6.78
N ASP A 261 -5.74 -2.28 -6.51
CA ASP A 261 -6.13 -3.33 -7.43
C ASP A 261 -7.65 -3.29 -7.67
N PRO A 262 -8.13 -3.21 -8.93
CA PRO A 262 -9.56 -3.13 -9.24
C PRO A 262 -10.37 -4.32 -8.69
N ALA A 263 -9.73 -5.47 -8.52
CA ALA A 263 -10.37 -6.66 -7.96
C ALA A 263 -10.30 -6.72 -6.43
N ASN A 264 -9.63 -5.77 -5.77
CA ASN A 264 -9.37 -5.74 -4.33
C ASN A 264 -8.75 -7.06 -3.82
N VAL A 265 -7.95 -7.72 -4.65
CA VAL A 265 -7.27 -8.97 -4.29
C VAL A 265 -5.82 -8.76 -3.90
N ARG A 266 -5.11 -7.88 -4.61
CA ARG A 266 -3.69 -7.58 -4.43
C ARG A 266 -3.51 -6.38 -3.49
N GLU A 267 -2.76 -6.61 -2.42
CA GLU A 267 -2.23 -5.55 -1.58
C GLU A 267 -1.00 -4.91 -2.20
N TRP A 268 -0.76 -3.65 -1.85
CA TRP A 268 0.55 -3.05 -1.99
C TRP A 268 1.53 -3.72 -1.02
N SER A 269 2.80 -3.83 -1.42
CA SER A 269 3.84 -4.22 -0.47
C SER A 269 3.93 -3.23 0.69
N GLU A 270 4.50 -3.68 1.81
CA GLU A 270 4.73 -2.83 2.98
C GLU A 270 5.72 -1.68 2.70
N ASN A 271 6.55 -1.80 1.66
CA ASN A 271 7.68 -0.92 1.43
C ASN A 271 7.45 -0.10 0.16
N LEU A 272 7.17 1.19 0.30
CA LEU A 272 6.76 2.03 -0.82
C LEU A 272 7.60 3.31 -0.93
N GLU A 273 7.90 3.70 -2.17
CA GLU A 273 8.20 5.09 -2.53
C GLU A 273 7.03 5.64 -3.35
N ILE A 274 6.34 6.63 -2.80
CA ILE A 274 5.21 7.32 -3.42
C ILE A 274 5.69 8.70 -3.83
N THR A 275 5.55 9.04 -5.11
CA THR A 275 5.99 10.33 -5.68
C THR A 275 4.81 11.05 -6.29
N VAL A 276 4.59 12.32 -5.95
CA VAL A 276 3.57 13.14 -6.60
C VAL A 276 4.03 14.59 -6.67
N TYR A 277 3.74 15.28 -7.76
CA TYR A 277 3.87 16.73 -7.82
C TYR A 277 2.52 17.36 -7.57
N VAL A 278 2.49 18.36 -6.68
CA VAL A 278 1.28 19.07 -6.30
C VAL A 278 1.41 20.55 -6.64
N ASN A 279 0.30 21.15 -7.04
CA ASN A 279 0.17 22.58 -7.25
C ASN A 279 -1.05 23.08 -6.48
N ARG A 280 -0.82 23.96 -5.51
CA ARG A 280 -1.89 24.60 -4.75
C ARG A 280 -2.50 25.74 -5.58
N ILE A 281 -3.76 25.58 -6.00
CA ILE A 281 -4.44 26.53 -6.90
C ILE A 281 -5.33 27.50 -6.11
N ASN A 282 -6.25 26.98 -5.30
CA ASN A 282 -7.09 27.81 -4.42
C ASN A 282 -7.64 26.99 -3.24
N GLU A 283 -8.20 27.70 -2.26
CA GLU A 283 -8.96 27.09 -1.17
C GLU A 283 -10.38 27.65 -1.16
N THR A 284 -11.37 26.79 -0.96
CA THR A 284 -12.75 27.18 -0.66
C THR A 284 -12.93 27.52 0.81
N GLN A 285 -12.09 26.93 1.68
CA GLN A 285 -12.03 27.23 3.12
C GLN A 285 -10.60 27.13 3.64
N LEU A 286 -10.23 28.06 4.53
CA LEU A 286 -8.95 28.02 5.23
C LEU A 286 -9.07 27.20 6.52
N VAL A 287 -8.79 25.91 6.42
CA VAL A 287 -8.63 25.01 7.58
C VAL A 287 -7.19 24.53 7.70
N ASP A 288 -6.77 24.20 8.91
CA ASP A 288 -5.38 23.82 9.24
C ASP A 288 -5.01 22.41 8.78
N TYR A 289 -6.00 21.63 8.34
CA TYR A 289 -5.86 20.31 7.73
C TYR A 289 -6.06 20.30 6.20
N SER A 290 -6.22 21.46 5.55
CA SER A 290 -6.32 21.52 4.08
C SER A 290 -4.95 21.33 3.43
N GLY A 291 -4.92 20.66 2.28
CA GLY A 291 -3.72 20.35 1.49
C GLY A 291 -3.57 18.85 1.24
N PRO A 292 -2.52 18.43 0.51
CA PRO A 292 -2.29 17.05 0.15
C PRO A 292 -1.86 16.23 1.36
N GLU A 293 -2.59 15.15 1.58
CA GLU A 293 -2.28 14.11 2.55
C GLU A 293 -2.19 12.77 1.82
N ILE A 294 -1.03 12.12 1.88
CA ILE A 294 -0.74 10.87 1.16
C ILE A 294 -0.73 9.74 2.17
N PHE A 295 -1.62 8.76 2.04
CA PHE A 295 -1.74 7.62 2.94
C PHE A 295 -1.41 6.31 2.26
N ALA A 296 -0.86 5.38 3.03
CA ALA A 296 -0.52 4.03 2.60
C ALA A 296 -0.65 3.02 3.76
N ARG A 297 -0.60 1.73 3.43
CA ARG A 297 -0.85 0.60 4.35
C ARG A 297 -2.23 0.70 5.02
N THR A 298 -3.24 0.98 4.22
CA THR A 298 -4.62 1.22 4.65
C THR A 298 -5.59 0.64 3.64
N ASN A 299 -6.81 0.40 4.10
CA ASN A 299 -7.95 0.07 3.26
C ASN A 299 -9.04 1.14 3.30
N HIS A 300 -8.78 2.33 3.84
CA HIS A 300 -9.75 3.41 3.97
C HIS A 300 -10.66 3.46 2.72
N GLY A 301 -11.95 3.20 2.90
CA GLY A 301 -12.98 3.24 1.85
C GLY A 301 -12.91 2.15 0.78
N THR A 302 -11.86 1.33 0.76
CA THR A 302 -11.54 0.39 -0.33
C THR A 302 -12.24 -0.97 -0.18
N ASN A 303 -12.36 -1.50 1.04
CA ASN A 303 -12.75 -2.90 1.27
C ASN A 303 -14.14 -3.09 1.89
N ALA A 304 -14.64 -2.15 2.69
CA ALA A 304 -15.97 -2.16 3.29
C ALA A 304 -16.32 -0.80 3.93
N ASP A 305 -17.43 -0.77 4.68
CA ASP A 305 -17.84 0.38 5.49
C ASP A 305 -16.77 0.73 6.55
N GLU A 306 -16.24 1.94 6.43
CA GLU A 306 -15.21 2.53 7.30
C GLU A 306 -15.70 2.67 8.77
N ASN A 307 -17.02 2.67 9.01
CA ASN A 307 -17.57 2.69 10.37
C ASN A 307 -17.57 1.31 11.04
N VAL A 308 -17.26 0.26 10.28
CA VAL A 308 -17.28 -1.13 10.74
C VAL A 308 -15.87 -1.71 10.75
N ASN A 309 -15.08 -1.47 9.71
CA ASN A 309 -13.75 -2.05 9.53
C ASN A 309 -12.63 -1.14 10.02
N LEU A 310 -12.79 -0.62 11.25
CA LEU A 310 -11.88 0.37 11.84
C LEU A 310 -10.41 -0.08 11.87
N CYS A 311 -10.14 -1.39 11.98
CA CYS A 311 -8.77 -1.88 12.02
C CYS A 311 -8.15 -2.06 10.61
N ASP A 312 -8.94 -2.11 9.56
CA ASP A 312 -8.43 -2.13 8.18
C ASP A 312 -8.12 -0.71 7.67
N ASP A 313 -8.76 0.31 8.25
CA ASP A 313 -8.55 1.71 7.86
C ASP A 313 -7.30 2.34 8.47
N ARG A 314 -6.61 1.64 9.39
CA ARG A 314 -5.32 2.09 9.91
C ARG A 314 -4.36 2.38 8.78
N GLY A 315 -3.49 3.37 8.94
CA GLY A 315 -2.57 3.76 7.88
C GLY A 315 -1.48 4.71 8.34
N TYR A 316 -0.44 4.84 7.52
CA TYR A 316 0.54 5.92 7.65
C TYR A 316 0.28 6.99 6.61
N GLY A 317 0.25 8.23 7.07
CA GLY A 317 0.12 9.43 6.25
C GLY A 317 1.41 10.24 6.23
N GLY A 318 1.72 10.80 5.07
CA GLY A 318 2.67 11.89 4.89
C GLY A 318 1.91 13.13 4.42
N VAL A 319 1.94 14.21 5.20
CA VAL A 319 1.15 15.41 4.91
C VAL A 319 2.03 16.60 4.56
N ALA A 320 1.56 17.44 3.64
CA ALA A 320 2.21 18.69 3.23
C ALA A 320 1.17 19.80 3.07
N LEU A 321 0.61 20.25 4.19
CA LEU A 321 -0.62 21.03 4.25
C LEU A 321 -0.46 22.47 3.72
N SER A 322 -1.57 23.07 3.31
CA SER A 322 -1.69 24.43 2.77
C SER A 322 -1.13 25.50 3.71
N ASN A 323 -1.19 25.27 5.02
CA ASN A 323 -0.58 26.12 6.05
C ASN A 323 0.93 25.92 6.23
N GLY A 324 1.58 25.10 5.38
CA GLY A 324 3.02 24.83 5.39
C GLY A 324 3.45 23.76 6.39
N LYS A 325 2.53 23.11 7.11
CA LYS A 325 2.83 22.00 8.03
C LYS A 325 3.17 20.73 7.24
N TRP A 326 4.28 20.12 7.57
CA TRP A 326 4.68 18.80 7.09
C TRP A 326 4.79 17.88 8.29
N ALA A 327 4.21 16.68 8.22
CA ALA A 327 4.25 15.74 9.35
C ALA A 327 4.01 14.31 8.86
N PHE A 328 4.30 13.35 9.72
CA PHE A 328 3.71 12.02 9.59
C PHE A 328 2.43 11.94 10.40
N VAL A 329 1.43 11.29 9.84
CA VAL A 329 0.17 10.96 10.48
C VAL A 329 0.10 9.44 10.64
N LYS A 330 -0.44 8.97 11.75
CA LYS A 330 -0.89 7.59 11.87
C LYS A 330 -2.37 7.60 12.12
N GLU A 331 -3.09 6.97 11.22
CA GLU A 331 -4.49 6.64 11.38
C GLU A 331 -4.59 5.33 12.14
N ILE A 332 -5.29 5.36 13.26
CA ILE A 332 -5.40 4.27 14.24
C ILE A 332 -6.79 3.65 14.19
N ALA A 333 -7.80 4.48 13.96
CA ALA A 333 -9.19 4.09 13.82
C ALA A 333 -9.94 5.26 13.20
N HIS A 334 -10.38 5.11 11.95
CA HIS A 334 -11.15 6.14 11.27
C HIS A 334 -12.41 6.52 12.09
N HIS A 335 -12.85 7.78 12.02
CA HIS A 335 -14.00 8.33 12.77
C HIS A 335 -13.98 8.29 14.31
N LEU A 336 -12.96 7.74 14.97
CA LEU A 336 -12.84 7.86 16.43
C LEU A 336 -12.34 9.27 16.82
N PRO A 337 -12.78 9.84 17.96
CA PRO A 337 -12.44 11.22 18.37
C PRO A 337 -10.93 11.50 18.46
N ASN A 338 -10.12 10.47 18.68
CA ASN A 338 -8.66 10.52 18.71
C ASN A 338 -8.08 9.44 17.77
N GLY A 339 -8.70 9.23 16.61
CA GLY A 339 -8.30 8.23 15.62
C GLY A 339 -7.00 8.54 14.86
N TYR A 340 -6.44 9.74 15.05
CA TYR A 340 -5.25 10.22 14.35
C TYR A 340 -4.24 10.83 15.30
N VAL A 341 -2.96 10.64 14.99
CA VAL A 341 -1.84 11.25 15.71
C VAL A 341 -0.79 11.73 14.72
N GLU A 342 -0.14 12.84 15.03
CA GLU A 342 0.92 13.42 14.21
C GLU A 342 2.27 13.41 14.93
N VAL A 343 3.36 13.21 14.18
CA VAL A 343 4.74 13.26 14.69
C VAL A 343 5.70 13.89 13.68
N ALA A 344 6.90 14.23 14.17
CA ALA A 344 8.02 14.78 13.38
C ALA A 344 7.60 15.98 12.51
N THR A 345 6.82 16.88 13.12
CA THR A 345 6.27 18.05 12.46
C THR A 345 7.35 19.06 12.10
N GLU A 346 7.37 19.45 10.84
CA GLU A 346 8.21 20.51 10.29
C GLU A 346 7.34 21.58 9.64
N ARG A 347 7.92 22.77 9.48
CA ARG A 347 7.24 23.88 8.80
C ARG A 347 8.17 24.59 7.82
N PRO A 348 8.42 23.99 6.65
CA PRO A 348 9.40 24.51 5.69
C PRO A 348 9.03 25.89 5.14
N TRP A 349 7.76 26.28 5.24
CA TRP A 349 7.22 27.56 4.79
C TRP A 349 6.12 28.07 5.71
N GLY A 350 5.75 29.34 5.53
CA GLY A 350 4.51 29.90 6.10
C GLY A 350 3.23 29.33 5.49
N GLY A 351 3.33 28.67 4.33
CA GLY A 351 2.25 28.03 3.58
C GLY A 351 2.82 27.17 2.44
N LEU A 352 2.10 26.13 2.02
CA LEU A 352 2.45 25.42 0.77
C LEU A 352 2.45 26.46 -0.37
N PRO A 353 3.54 26.58 -1.17
CA PRO A 353 3.63 27.55 -2.25
C PRO A 353 2.45 27.46 -3.21
N LYS A 354 1.83 28.61 -3.48
CA LYS A 354 0.70 28.74 -4.40
C LYS A 354 1.18 28.84 -5.84
N ASP A 355 0.42 28.28 -6.79
CA ASP A 355 0.68 28.34 -8.23
C ASP A 355 2.10 27.85 -8.60
N THR A 356 2.64 26.94 -7.79
CA THR A 356 4.01 26.42 -7.89
C THR A 356 3.96 24.91 -7.76
N TRP A 357 4.59 24.20 -8.69
CA TRP A 357 4.74 22.75 -8.59
C TRP A 357 5.76 22.40 -7.50
N VAL A 358 5.31 21.61 -6.53
CA VAL A 358 6.14 21.05 -5.46
C VAL A 358 6.11 19.55 -5.57
N GLY A 359 7.27 18.93 -5.74
CA GLY A 359 7.41 17.48 -5.68
C GLY A 359 7.38 17.01 -4.23
N ILE A 360 6.61 15.98 -3.95
CA ILE A 360 6.54 15.31 -2.65
C ILE A 360 6.88 13.85 -2.88
N LYS A 361 7.79 13.31 -2.06
CA LYS A 361 7.93 11.87 -1.90
C LYS A 361 7.60 11.46 -0.49
N PHE A 362 6.73 10.48 -0.34
CA PHE A 362 6.50 9.78 0.91
C PHE A 362 7.08 8.37 0.78
N VAL A 363 8.05 8.06 1.63
CA VAL A 363 8.71 6.75 1.66
C VAL A 363 8.40 6.10 3.00
N LEU A 364 7.96 4.85 2.95
CA LEU A 364 7.72 4.01 4.12
C LEU A 364 8.36 2.64 3.90
N ARG A 365 9.15 2.18 4.87
CA ARG A 365 9.85 0.89 4.80
C ARG A 365 9.89 0.21 6.15
N ASN A 366 9.70 -1.10 6.16
CA ASN A 366 10.08 -1.93 7.29
C ASN A 366 11.60 -1.87 7.48
N MET A 367 12.03 -2.03 8.72
CA MET A 367 13.44 -2.09 9.12
C MET A 367 13.63 -2.98 10.34
N ASP A 368 14.88 -3.31 10.66
CA ASP A 368 15.25 -4.14 11.81
C ASP A 368 14.49 -5.49 11.80
N ASN A 369 14.56 -6.21 10.67
CA ASN A 369 13.84 -7.47 10.44
C ASN A 369 12.32 -7.37 10.70
N ASP A 370 11.64 -6.42 10.06
CA ASP A 370 10.19 -6.23 10.15
C ASP A 370 9.69 -6.02 11.60
N THR A 371 10.46 -5.26 12.40
CA THR A 371 10.04 -4.89 13.77
C THR A 371 9.69 -3.42 13.92
N LYS A 372 10.10 -2.58 12.96
CA LYS A 372 9.88 -1.13 12.95
C LYS A 372 9.58 -0.62 11.55
N VAL A 373 9.02 0.58 11.47
CA VAL A 373 8.74 1.25 10.19
C VAL A 373 9.45 2.60 10.14
N LYS A 374 10.31 2.79 9.14
CA LYS A 374 10.93 4.07 8.80
C LYS A 374 10.01 4.84 7.85
N LEU A 375 9.71 6.09 8.21
CA LEU A 375 8.96 7.03 7.41
C LEU A 375 9.86 8.21 7.02
N GLU A 376 9.79 8.66 5.77
CA GLU A 376 10.58 9.78 5.24
C GLU A 376 9.72 10.64 4.32
N LEU A 377 9.82 11.97 4.45
CA LEU A 377 9.23 12.92 3.53
C LEU A 377 10.32 13.72 2.83
N TYR A 378 10.19 13.84 1.52
CA TYR A 378 11.09 14.64 0.69
C TYR A 378 10.33 15.67 -0.12
N ARG A 379 11.05 16.73 -0.47
CA ARG A 379 10.57 17.83 -1.29
C ARG A 379 11.45 18.02 -2.51
N ASP A 380 10.84 18.30 -3.65
CA ASP A 380 11.48 18.94 -4.80
C ASP A 380 10.82 20.30 -5.10
N MET A 381 11.63 21.31 -5.40
CA MET A 381 11.18 22.66 -5.79
C MET A 381 11.54 23.01 -7.24
N THR A 382 12.03 22.04 -8.02
CA THR A 382 12.48 22.25 -9.40
C THR A 382 11.46 21.80 -10.44
N ALA A 383 10.26 21.40 -10.00
CA ALA A 383 9.22 20.82 -10.85
C ALA A 383 9.71 19.60 -11.63
N GLY A 384 10.59 18.79 -11.03
CA GLY A 384 11.11 17.56 -11.64
C GLY A 384 12.23 17.75 -12.65
N LEU A 385 12.74 18.98 -12.82
CA LEU A 385 13.84 19.25 -13.74
C LEU A 385 15.05 18.35 -13.42
N ASN A 386 15.53 17.60 -14.41
CA ASN A 386 16.65 16.65 -14.28
C ASN A 386 16.46 15.59 -13.19
N GLY A 387 15.22 15.13 -12.97
CA GLY A 387 14.90 14.16 -11.92
C GLY A 387 14.45 14.77 -10.61
N GLY A 388 14.49 16.10 -10.50
CA GLY A 388 14.19 16.81 -9.27
C GLY A 388 15.41 16.92 -8.35
N LYS A 389 15.43 17.96 -7.52
CA LYS A 389 16.40 18.15 -6.44
C LYS A 389 15.72 17.81 -5.11
N TRP A 390 15.78 16.54 -4.75
CA TRP A 390 15.11 16.02 -3.56
C TRP A 390 15.85 16.38 -2.28
N GLU A 391 15.16 17.08 -1.40
CA GLU A 391 15.60 17.44 -0.05
C GLU A 391 14.76 16.69 0.97
N LYS A 392 15.39 15.93 1.88
CA LYS A 392 14.67 15.27 2.98
C LYS A 392 14.18 16.34 3.95
N MET A 393 12.87 16.40 4.16
CA MET A 393 12.24 17.38 5.04
C MET A 393 12.16 16.88 6.47
N THR A 394 11.72 15.65 6.66
CA THR A 394 11.59 15.02 7.97
C THR A 394 11.67 13.50 7.84
N GLU A 395 11.96 12.83 8.94
CA GLU A 395 11.95 11.38 9.06
C GLU A 395 11.55 10.93 10.46
N PHE A 396 10.96 9.75 10.56
CA PHE A 396 10.52 9.17 11.81
C PHE A 396 10.64 7.64 11.79
N VAL A 397 10.84 7.03 12.95
CA VAL A 397 10.82 5.56 13.09
C VAL A 397 9.72 5.20 14.07
N ASP A 398 8.67 4.52 13.58
CA ASP A 398 7.68 3.88 14.44
C ASP A 398 8.28 2.60 15.01
N ASN A 399 8.46 2.57 16.33
CA ASN A 399 9.04 1.45 17.06
C ASN A 399 8.03 0.69 17.94
N GLY A 400 6.74 0.98 17.80
CA GLY A 400 5.70 0.35 18.60
C GLY A 400 5.43 1.00 19.96
N THR A 401 6.23 2.00 20.34
CA THR A 401 6.18 2.65 21.66
C THR A 401 6.17 4.17 21.60
N ASN A 402 6.18 4.76 20.41
CA ASN A 402 6.33 6.20 20.21
C ASN A 402 5.31 6.84 19.27
N PHE A 403 4.47 6.06 18.57
CA PHE A 403 3.50 6.59 17.62
C PHE A 403 2.13 5.92 17.77
N GLY A 404 1.16 6.67 18.30
CA GLY A 404 -0.17 6.15 18.66
C GLY A 404 -0.32 5.77 20.13
N VAL A 405 0.65 6.09 20.98
CA VAL A 405 0.56 5.80 22.42
C VAL A 405 -0.61 6.55 23.07
N GLY A 406 -1.46 5.82 23.79
CA GLY A 406 -2.58 6.40 24.55
C GLY A 406 -3.80 6.78 23.70
N MET A 407 -3.80 6.45 22.41
CA MET A 407 -4.93 6.68 21.52
C MET A 407 -6.01 5.61 21.71
N GLU A 408 -7.21 5.83 21.17
CA GLU A 408 -8.28 4.83 21.22
C GLU A 408 -8.03 3.76 20.17
N PRO A 409 -8.09 2.47 20.53
CA PRO A 409 -7.85 1.39 19.57
C PRO A 409 -9.06 1.18 18.66
N CYS A 410 -8.79 0.77 17.41
CA CYS A 410 -9.83 0.34 16.46
C CYS A 410 -10.69 -0.81 17.00
N LYS A 411 -10.15 -1.62 17.93
CA LYS A 411 -10.85 -2.71 18.60
C LYS A 411 -10.23 -3.04 19.94
N SER A 412 -11.01 -3.62 20.85
CA SER A 412 -10.49 -4.12 22.14
C SER A 412 -9.24 -4.99 21.95
N PHE A 413 -8.25 -4.78 22.81
CA PHE A 413 -6.95 -5.48 22.84
C PHE A 413 -6.01 -5.21 21.67
N VAL A 414 -6.38 -4.37 20.70
CA VAL A 414 -5.43 -3.86 19.72
C VAL A 414 -4.58 -2.78 20.36
N ASN A 415 -3.27 -2.81 20.16
CA ASN A 415 -2.37 -1.76 20.62
C ASN A 415 -2.28 -0.66 19.54
N PRO A 416 -2.81 0.55 19.77
CA PRO A 416 -2.70 1.67 18.83
C PRO A 416 -1.27 2.05 18.46
N ALA A 417 -0.33 1.80 19.37
CA ALA A 417 1.07 2.14 19.15
C ALA A 417 1.79 1.17 18.22
N MET A 418 1.24 -0.02 17.94
CA MET A 418 1.92 -1.07 17.18
C MET A 418 2.30 -0.60 15.78
N PRO A 419 3.50 -0.93 15.26
CA PRO A 419 3.85 -0.61 13.88
C PRO A 419 2.89 -1.32 12.93
N LEU A 420 2.49 -0.66 11.83
CA LEU A 420 1.56 -1.22 10.85
C LEU A 420 2.29 -2.18 9.89
N ILE A 421 2.87 -3.23 10.47
CA ILE A 421 3.56 -4.31 9.77
C ILE A 421 2.57 -5.45 9.59
N HIS A 422 2.49 -6.03 8.39
CA HIS A 422 1.43 -6.97 7.99
C HIS A 422 1.28 -8.10 9.01
N SER A 423 2.40 -8.75 9.38
CA SER A 423 2.41 -9.83 10.39
C SER A 423 1.96 -9.40 11.79
N PHE A 424 2.06 -8.12 12.14
CA PHE A 424 1.60 -7.60 13.43
C PHE A 424 0.11 -7.30 13.39
N ILE A 425 -0.37 -6.73 12.29
CA ILE A 425 -1.75 -6.25 12.19
C ILE A 425 -2.73 -7.28 11.64
N ASP A 426 -2.25 -8.35 10.98
CA ASP A 426 -3.07 -9.41 10.38
C ASP A 426 -4.12 -9.95 11.36
N ALA A 427 -3.74 -10.27 12.60
CA ALA A 427 -4.68 -10.81 13.59
C ALA A 427 -5.85 -9.85 13.90
N SER A 428 -5.59 -8.55 13.86
CA SER A 428 -6.56 -7.49 14.13
C SER A 428 -7.36 -7.02 12.92
N SER A 429 -6.82 -7.21 11.71
CA SER A 429 -7.49 -6.87 10.44
C SER A 429 -8.78 -7.66 10.27
N GLU A 430 -9.85 -6.98 9.85
CA GLU A 430 -11.14 -7.58 9.55
C GLU A 430 -11.06 -8.42 8.27
N THR A 431 -10.42 -7.92 7.21
CA THR A 431 -10.31 -8.63 5.92
C THR A 431 -9.09 -9.53 5.77
N LYS A 432 -8.09 -9.42 6.66
CA LYS A 432 -6.76 -10.03 6.49
C LYS A 432 -5.99 -9.48 5.29
N LYS A 433 -6.37 -8.28 4.84
CA LYS A 433 -5.71 -7.58 3.73
C LYS A 433 -5.60 -6.08 4.02
N PRO A 434 -4.93 -5.62 5.09
CA PRO A 434 -5.00 -4.24 5.56
C PRO A 434 -4.22 -3.21 4.71
N MET A 435 -3.70 -3.55 3.53
CA MET A 435 -2.85 -2.68 2.70
C MET A 435 -3.26 -2.63 1.23
N LEU A 436 -4.56 -2.58 0.94
CA LEU A 436 -5.08 -2.59 -0.42
C LEU A 436 -4.83 -1.29 -1.17
N SER A 437 -4.79 -0.15 -0.48
CA SER A 437 -4.75 1.15 -1.15
C SER A 437 -3.63 2.07 -0.69
N VAL A 438 -3.20 2.88 -1.65
CA VAL A 438 -2.51 4.15 -1.43
C VAL A 438 -3.48 5.23 -1.87
N TYR A 439 -3.67 6.27 -1.09
CA TYR A 439 -4.56 7.35 -1.48
C TYR A 439 -3.99 8.72 -1.18
N ILE A 440 -4.44 9.69 -1.96
CA ILE A 440 -4.19 11.10 -1.70
C ILE A 440 -5.53 11.78 -1.46
N ARG A 441 -5.61 12.53 -0.36
CA ARG A 441 -6.76 13.39 -0.07
C ARG A 441 -6.35 14.85 0.03
N SER A 442 -7.32 15.73 -0.19
CA SER A 442 -7.21 17.14 0.13
C SER A 442 -8.59 17.72 0.44
N GLU A 443 -8.64 18.54 1.48
CA GLU A 443 -9.87 19.16 1.97
C GLU A 443 -9.99 20.62 1.52
N PHE A 444 -11.20 21.03 1.14
CA PHE A 444 -11.59 22.41 0.85
C PHE A 444 -10.65 23.19 -0.09
N ALA A 445 -10.14 22.53 -1.12
CA ALA A 445 -9.16 23.12 -2.03
C ALA A 445 -9.31 22.64 -3.48
N ALA A 446 -8.86 23.49 -4.40
CA ALA A 446 -8.48 23.09 -5.74
C ALA A 446 -6.97 22.87 -5.80
N MET A 447 -6.57 21.70 -6.26
CA MET A 447 -5.16 21.31 -6.37
C MET A 447 -4.89 20.63 -7.72
N GLY A 448 -3.76 20.97 -8.32
CA GLY A 448 -3.19 20.25 -9.44
C GLY A 448 -2.29 19.13 -8.96
N PHE A 449 -2.33 17.99 -9.64
CA PHE A 449 -1.51 16.81 -9.42
C PHE A 449 -0.86 16.40 -10.74
N SER A 450 0.40 16.00 -10.69
CA SER A 450 1.11 15.45 -11.85
C SER A 450 2.18 14.45 -11.42
N ASN A 451 2.69 13.67 -12.37
CA ASN A 451 3.79 12.73 -12.20
C ASN A 451 3.62 11.81 -10.97
N PHE A 452 2.40 11.26 -10.79
CA PHE A 452 2.08 10.43 -9.64
C PHE A 452 2.55 9.00 -9.89
N THR A 453 3.49 8.51 -9.08
CA THR A 453 4.00 7.14 -9.12
C THR A 453 4.00 6.48 -7.75
N ILE A 454 3.76 5.18 -7.73
CA ILE A 454 3.87 4.34 -6.53
C ILE A 454 4.75 3.16 -6.90
N ARG A 455 5.80 2.94 -6.11
CA ARG A 455 6.77 1.87 -6.36
C ARG A 455 6.97 1.04 -5.11
N GLU A 456 6.89 -0.27 -5.27
CA GLU A 456 7.34 -1.22 -4.26
C GLU A 456 8.87 -1.24 -4.25
N ILE A 457 9.46 -1.02 -3.07
CA ILE A 457 10.90 -0.90 -2.86
C ILE A 457 11.37 -1.90 -1.80
N ASN A 458 12.68 -2.10 -1.68
CA ASN A 458 13.20 -3.02 -0.67
C ASN A 458 13.04 -2.46 0.75
N PRO A 459 12.83 -3.33 1.75
CA PRO A 459 12.91 -2.93 3.15
C PRO A 459 14.34 -2.46 3.49
N LEU A 460 14.48 -1.83 4.65
CA LEU A 460 15.78 -1.56 5.24
C LEU A 460 16.30 -2.81 5.97
N PRO A 461 17.64 -2.95 6.10
CA PRO A 461 18.25 -4.00 6.92
C PRO A 461 17.74 -4.05 8.36
#